data_AF-A0A7S3W5X5-F1
#
_entry.id   AF-A0A7S3W5X5-F1
#
_cell.length_a   1.000
_cell.length_b   1.000
_cell.length_c   1.000
_cell.angle_alpha   90.00
_cell.angle_beta   90.00
_cell.angle_gamma   90.00
#
_symmetry.space_group_name_H-M   'P 1'
#
loop_
_entity.id
_entity.type
_entity.pdbx_description
1 polymer ?
#
loop_
_entity_poly.entity_id
_entity_poly.type
_entity_poly.pdbx_seq_one_letter_code
_entity_poly.pdbx_strand_id
1 'polypeptide(L)'
;MAAFTATTPSLKVDFRGSTAGLKRGKAVKAAAVNTTTEAKIKVAINGFGRIGRNFLRCWHGRGADSGLEVVAINDSGGVKQASHLIKYDSILGTFDADVKVVDDSTISVNGKMIKVVSDRDPLNLPWKEMGIDIVIEGTGVFLDGPGAGKHIQAGAKKVVITAPAKGNDIP
;
A
#
# COMPACT_ATOMS: atom_id res chain seq x y z
N MET A 1 29.16 -6.88 -63.77
CA MET A 1 29.05 -5.40 -63.81
C MET A 1 28.13 -4.99 -62.67
N ALA A 2 28.48 -4.17 -61.69
CA ALA A 2 29.74 -3.53 -61.29
C ALA A 2 29.64 -3.34 -59.76
N ALA A 3 30.75 -3.55 -59.05
CA ALA A 3 30.89 -3.24 -57.63
C ALA A 3 31.07 -1.74 -57.42
N PHE A 4 30.66 -1.16 -56.29
CA PHE A 4 31.34 0.01 -55.74
C PHE A 4 31.23 0.07 -54.21
N THR A 5 32.39 0.30 -53.62
CA THR A 5 32.77 0.33 -52.20
C THR A 5 32.39 1.64 -51.52
N ALA A 6 31.95 1.60 -50.26
CA ALA A 6 31.83 2.79 -49.41
C ALA A 6 32.99 2.83 -48.41
N THR A 7 33.89 3.79 -48.60
CA THR A 7 35.01 4.13 -47.71
C THR A 7 34.56 5.18 -46.68
N THR A 8 34.77 4.88 -45.40
CA THR A 8 34.64 5.82 -44.28
C THR A 8 35.85 6.75 -44.23
N PRO A 9 35.68 8.06 -43.96
CA PRO A 9 36.70 8.85 -43.30
C PRO A 9 36.29 9.18 -41.87
N SER A 10 37.16 8.85 -40.92
CA SER A 10 37.12 9.26 -39.53
C SER A 10 37.50 10.73 -39.42
N LEU A 11 36.61 11.56 -38.83
CA LEU A 11 36.94 12.92 -38.43
C LEU A 11 37.30 12.93 -36.95
N LYS A 12 38.61 13.03 -36.69
CA LYS A 12 39.15 13.46 -35.39
C LYS A 12 38.80 14.94 -35.22
N VAL A 13 38.18 15.28 -34.11
CA VAL A 13 37.99 16.68 -33.72
C VAL A 13 38.67 16.88 -32.38
N ASP A 14 39.86 17.48 -32.44
CA ASP A 14 40.54 18.10 -31.29
C ASP A 14 39.88 19.44 -31.01
N PHE A 15 39.29 19.60 -29.81
CA PHE A 15 38.93 20.91 -29.27
C PHE A 15 39.77 21.18 -28.02
N ARG A 16 40.91 21.83 -28.23
CA ARG A 16 41.54 22.68 -27.21
C ARG A 16 40.97 24.08 -27.34
N GLY A 17 40.48 24.63 -26.23
CA GLY A 17 40.52 26.08 -26.00
C GLY A 17 39.20 26.76 -25.62
N SER A 18 39.29 27.47 -24.49
CA SER A 18 38.52 28.65 -24.10
C SER A 18 37.27 28.45 -23.24
N THR A 19 37.50 28.36 -21.93
CA THR A 19 36.53 28.72 -20.90
C THR A 19 36.33 30.24 -20.91
N ALA A 20 35.24 30.72 -21.52
CA ALA A 20 34.76 32.08 -21.32
C ALA A 20 33.24 32.18 -21.51
N GLY A 21 32.52 32.39 -20.39
CA GLY A 21 31.26 33.14 -20.40
C GLY A 21 29.95 32.37 -20.60
N LEU A 22 29.61 31.42 -19.72
CA LEU A 22 28.22 30.95 -19.61
C LEU A 22 27.43 31.92 -18.74
N LYS A 23 26.61 32.78 -19.37
CA LYS A 23 25.65 33.65 -18.66
C LYS A 23 24.64 32.77 -17.92
N ARG A 24 24.51 32.94 -16.60
CA ARG A 24 23.52 32.29 -15.74
C ARG A 24 22.11 32.48 -16.30
N GLY A 25 21.49 31.40 -16.77
CA GLY A 25 20.05 31.37 -17.00
C GLY A 25 19.31 31.52 -15.67
N LYS A 26 18.22 32.32 -15.65
CA LYS A 26 17.31 32.43 -14.51
C LYS A 26 16.77 31.04 -14.18
N ALA A 27 16.95 30.60 -12.94
CA ALA A 27 16.29 29.42 -12.40
C ALA A 27 14.78 29.63 -12.50
N VAL A 28 14.12 28.79 -13.31
CA VAL A 28 12.66 28.65 -13.28
C VAL A 28 12.34 27.96 -11.96
N LYS A 29 11.74 28.68 -11.00
CA LYS A 29 11.20 28.05 -9.80
C LYS A 29 10.12 27.06 -10.24
N ALA A 30 10.34 25.77 -9.97
CA ALA A 30 9.27 24.79 -10.01
C ALA A 30 8.16 25.30 -9.09
N ALA A 31 6.95 25.46 -9.64
CA ALA A 31 5.78 25.81 -8.85
C ALA A 31 5.59 24.71 -7.81
N ALA A 32 5.63 25.10 -6.53
CA ALA A 32 5.26 24.20 -5.44
C ALA A 32 3.79 23.83 -5.64
N VAL A 33 3.55 22.56 -5.99
CA VAL A 33 2.21 21.99 -5.90
C VAL A 33 1.91 21.95 -4.40
N ASN A 34 1.07 22.87 -3.94
CA ASN A 34 0.48 22.79 -2.61
C ASN A 34 -0.48 21.59 -2.61
N THR A 35 0.06 20.40 -2.39
CA THR A 35 -0.75 19.24 -2.02
C THR A 35 -1.28 19.51 -0.62
N THR A 36 -2.51 20.02 -0.53
CA THR A 36 -3.29 19.89 0.70
C THR A 36 -3.38 18.40 0.98
N THR A 37 -2.63 17.92 1.96
CA THR A 37 -2.73 16.55 2.46
C THR A 37 -4.11 16.42 3.11
N GLU A 38 -5.11 16.01 2.33
CA GLU A 38 -6.36 15.52 2.90
C GLU A 38 -6.01 14.41 3.89
N ALA A 39 -6.46 14.57 5.13
CA ALA A 39 -6.26 13.56 6.16
C ALA A 39 -7.00 12.28 5.74
N LYS A 40 -6.24 11.23 5.45
CA LYS A 40 -6.81 9.94 5.05
C LYS A 40 -7.33 9.20 6.27
N ILE A 41 -8.43 8.48 6.07
CA ILE A 41 -9.01 7.59 7.08
C ILE A 41 -8.10 6.37 7.23
N LYS A 42 -7.58 6.13 8.43
CA LYS A 42 -6.69 5.01 8.71
C LYS A 42 -7.48 3.72 8.90
N VAL A 43 -7.11 2.71 8.13
CA VAL A 43 -7.81 1.43 8.06
C VAL A 43 -6.89 0.31 8.53
N ALA A 44 -7.43 -0.56 9.39
CA ALA A 44 -6.86 -1.86 9.68
C ALA A 44 -7.72 -2.98 9.09
N ILE A 45 -7.08 -4.07 8.67
CA ILE A 45 -7.77 -5.28 8.18
C ILE A 45 -7.60 -6.36 9.24
N ASN A 46 -8.69 -6.83 9.84
CA ASN A 46 -8.67 -8.00 10.72
C ASN A 46 -9.02 -9.26 9.93
N GLY A 47 -8.07 -10.19 9.81
CA GLY A 47 -8.22 -11.40 9.01
C GLY A 47 -7.78 -11.21 7.55
N PHE A 48 -6.56 -11.66 7.23
CA PHE A 48 -5.98 -11.54 5.89
C PHE A 48 -6.25 -12.76 4.99
N GLY A 49 -7.46 -13.29 5.11
CA GLY A 49 -8.01 -14.33 4.25
C GLY A 49 -8.38 -13.81 2.86
N ARG A 50 -9.29 -14.50 2.16
CA ARG A 50 -9.68 -14.13 0.79
C ARG A 50 -10.22 -12.70 0.72
N ILE A 51 -11.14 -12.33 1.60
CA ILE A 51 -11.77 -11.00 1.60
C ILE A 51 -10.77 -9.91 2.00
N GLY A 52 -9.98 -10.10 3.06
CA GLY A 52 -8.97 -9.12 3.47
C GLY A 52 -7.94 -8.83 2.36
N ARG A 53 -7.46 -9.85 1.64
CA ARG A 53 -6.54 -9.66 0.51
C ARG A 53 -7.20 -8.98 -0.69
N ASN A 54 -8.45 -9.35 -0.99
CA ASN A 54 -9.23 -8.69 -2.05
C ASN A 54 -9.45 -7.21 -1.74
N PHE A 55 -9.82 -6.88 -0.50
CA PHE A 55 -9.96 -5.50 -0.05
C PHE A 55 -8.67 -4.71 -0.28
N LEU A 56 -7.51 -5.25 0.12
CA LEU A 56 -6.23 -4.57 -0.09
C LEU A 56 -5.91 -4.35 -1.58
N ARG A 57 -6.16 -5.35 -2.45
CA ARG A 57 -5.99 -5.21 -3.90
C ARG A 57 -6.93 -4.14 -4.48
N CYS A 58 -8.20 -4.14 -4.08
CA CYS A 58 -9.18 -3.15 -4.53
C CYS A 58 -8.84 -1.73 -4.04
N TRP A 59 -8.43 -1.59 -2.78
CA TRP A 59 -7.97 -0.31 -2.23
C TRP A 59 -6.76 0.22 -2.99
N HIS A 60 -5.79 -0.66 -3.28
CA HIS A 60 -4.61 -0.28 -4.07
C HIS A 60 -4.99 0.19 -5.48
N GLY A 61 -5.88 -0.53 -6.16
CA GLY A 61 -6.36 -0.16 -7.50
C GLY A 61 -7.10 1.18 -7.56
N ARG A 62 -7.66 1.66 -6.43
CA ARG A 62 -8.27 3.00 -6.32
C ARG A 62 -7.25 4.13 -6.18
N GLY A 63 -5.99 3.84 -5.86
CA GLY A 63 -4.92 4.84 -5.82
C GLY A 63 -5.17 5.98 -4.83
N ALA A 64 -4.97 7.22 -5.29
CA ALA A 64 -5.11 8.42 -4.46
C ALA A 64 -6.56 8.71 -4.07
N ASP A 65 -7.52 8.29 -4.89
CA ASP A 65 -8.95 8.65 -4.78
C ASP A 65 -9.70 7.86 -3.69
N SER A 66 -9.07 6.87 -3.06
CA SER A 66 -9.75 6.03 -2.07
C SER A 66 -10.20 6.78 -0.81
N GLY A 67 -9.54 7.88 -0.44
CA GLY A 67 -9.69 8.53 0.86
C GLY A 67 -9.24 7.67 2.07
N LEU A 68 -8.77 6.44 1.81
CA LEU A 68 -8.37 5.47 2.82
C LEU A 68 -6.85 5.27 2.81
N GLU A 69 -6.30 4.97 3.98
CA GLU A 69 -4.92 4.54 4.14
C GLU A 69 -4.92 3.22 4.92
N VAL A 70 -4.55 2.12 4.27
CA VAL A 70 -4.38 0.84 4.99
C VAL A 70 -3.06 0.89 5.75
N VAL A 71 -3.14 0.88 7.08
CA VAL A 71 -1.99 1.02 7.98
C VAL A 71 -1.59 -0.31 8.60
N ALA A 72 -2.56 -1.20 8.85
CA ALA A 72 -2.32 -2.45 9.55
C ALA A 72 -3.15 -3.63 9.02
N ILE A 73 -2.60 -4.82 9.16
CA ILE A 73 -3.23 -6.11 8.90
C ILE A 73 -3.00 -6.99 10.13
N ASN A 74 -4.07 -7.56 10.69
CA ASN A 74 -3.94 -8.66 11.64
C ASN A 74 -4.07 -10.00 10.91
N ASP A 75 -3.03 -10.81 10.99
CA ASP A 75 -2.97 -12.13 10.35
C ASP A 75 -2.13 -13.12 11.15
N SER A 76 -2.69 -14.31 11.41
CA SER A 76 -2.01 -15.36 12.18
C SER A 76 -0.80 -15.98 11.46
N GLY A 77 -0.72 -15.83 10.13
CA GLY A 77 0.39 -16.32 9.32
C GLY A 77 1.62 -15.40 9.31
N GLY A 78 1.48 -14.17 9.84
CA GLY A 78 2.54 -13.19 9.90
C GLY A 78 3.01 -12.67 8.53
N VAL A 79 4.07 -11.86 8.55
CA VAL A 79 4.54 -11.08 7.40
C VAL A 79 4.88 -11.93 6.18
N LYS A 80 5.56 -13.06 6.37
CA LYS A 80 5.98 -13.92 5.25
C LYS A 80 4.79 -14.54 4.53
N GLN A 81 3.80 -15.04 5.27
CA GLN A 81 2.62 -15.62 4.65
C GLN A 81 1.76 -14.53 4.01
N ALA A 82 1.51 -13.42 4.71
CA ALA A 82 0.72 -12.30 4.20
C ALA A 82 1.30 -11.76 2.88
N SER A 83 2.61 -11.49 2.83
CA SER A 83 3.29 -11.00 1.62
C SER A 83 3.22 -11.97 0.45
N HIS A 84 3.39 -13.27 0.70
CA HIS A 84 3.28 -14.29 -0.34
C HIS A 84 1.84 -14.37 -0.90
N LEU A 85 0.85 -14.48 -0.02
CA LEU A 85 -0.55 -14.67 -0.41
C LEU A 85 -1.19 -13.43 -1.02
N ILE A 86 -0.73 -12.22 -0.69
CA ILE A 86 -1.18 -11.03 -1.42
C ILE A 86 -0.56 -10.97 -2.81
N LYS A 87 0.71 -11.39 -2.98
CA LYS A 87 1.39 -11.37 -4.27
C LYS A 87 0.85 -12.42 -5.23
N TYR A 88 0.58 -13.64 -4.76
CA TYR A 88 0.14 -14.76 -5.59
C TYR A 88 -1.24 -15.25 -5.15
N ASP A 89 -2.23 -15.11 -6.04
CA ASP A 89 -3.59 -15.62 -5.81
C ASP A 89 -3.98 -16.52 -6.98
N SER A 90 -4.58 -17.69 -6.69
CA SER A 90 -4.92 -18.67 -7.72
C SER A 90 -6.07 -18.24 -8.63
N ILE A 91 -6.95 -17.33 -8.18
CA ILE A 91 -8.11 -16.86 -8.94
C ILE A 91 -7.81 -15.53 -9.61
N LEU A 92 -7.16 -14.61 -8.89
CA LEU A 92 -6.88 -13.26 -9.38
C LEU A 92 -5.49 -13.12 -10.03
N GLY A 93 -4.70 -14.20 -10.02
CA GLY A 93 -3.33 -14.19 -10.51
C GLY A 93 -2.36 -13.38 -9.63
N THR A 94 -1.19 -13.13 -10.21
CA THR A 94 -0.14 -12.32 -9.58
C THR A 94 -0.57 -10.87 -9.45
N PHE A 95 -0.45 -10.32 -8.24
CA PHE A 95 -0.75 -8.92 -7.99
C PHE A 95 0.31 -8.02 -8.63
N ASP A 96 -0.11 -7.11 -9.51
CA ASP A 96 0.75 -6.12 -10.15
C ASP A 96 1.09 -4.95 -9.22
N ALA A 97 1.76 -5.28 -8.13
CA ALA A 97 2.36 -4.36 -7.19
C ALA A 97 3.72 -4.88 -6.73
N ASP A 98 4.62 -3.96 -6.41
CA ASP A 98 5.87 -4.24 -5.72
C ASP A 98 5.56 -4.55 -4.24
N VAL A 99 5.48 -5.84 -3.92
CA VAL A 99 5.23 -6.34 -2.56
C VAL A 99 6.56 -6.80 -1.97
N LYS A 100 6.99 -6.18 -0.88
CA LYS A 100 8.25 -6.51 -0.19
C LYS A 100 8.02 -6.72 1.29
N VAL A 101 8.71 -7.70 1.86
CA VAL A 101 8.90 -7.79 3.31
C VAL A 101 9.97 -6.77 3.69
N VAL A 102 9.66 -5.87 4.62
CA VAL A 102 10.58 -4.82 5.09
C VAL A 102 11.30 -5.28 6.35
N ASP A 103 10.55 -5.86 7.27
CA ASP A 103 11.03 -6.43 8.53
C ASP A 103 10.05 -7.53 9.00
N ASP A 104 10.28 -8.08 10.20
CA ASP A 104 9.48 -9.17 10.76
C ASP A 104 8.00 -8.82 11.04
N SER A 105 7.65 -7.53 10.97
CA SER A 105 6.32 -6.99 11.28
C SER A 105 5.76 -6.05 10.21
N THR A 106 6.39 -5.93 9.03
CA THR A 106 6.03 -4.92 8.04
C THR A 106 6.16 -5.43 6.62
N ILE A 107 5.13 -5.19 5.81
CA ILE A 107 5.19 -5.29 4.35
C ILE A 107 5.14 -3.89 3.73
N SER A 108 5.72 -3.73 2.55
CA SER A 108 5.47 -2.59 1.68
C SER A 108 4.71 -3.04 0.43
N VAL A 109 3.75 -2.23 -0.01
CA VAL A 109 3.02 -2.42 -1.27
C VAL A 109 3.14 -1.14 -2.08
N ASN A 110 3.94 -1.15 -3.15
CA ASN A 110 4.34 0.06 -3.89
C ASN A 110 4.88 1.16 -2.98
N GLY A 111 5.73 0.79 -2.01
CA GLY A 111 6.32 1.71 -1.04
C GLY A 111 5.40 2.14 0.11
N LYS A 112 4.10 1.80 0.08
CA LYS A 112 3.18 2.04 1.21
C LYS A 112 3.44 1.01 2.30
N MET A 113 3.83 1.47 3.49
CA MET A 113 4.16 0.61 4.63
C MET A 113 2.90 0.16 5.34
N ILE A 114 2.78 -1.16 5.57
CA ILE A 114 1.63 -1.77 6.26
C ILE A 114 2.19 -2.67 7.34
N LYS A 115 1.80 -2.40 8.59
CA LYS A 115 2.15 -3.24 9.73
C LYS A 115 1.36 -4.54 9.68
N VAL A 116 2.03 -5.64 9.97
CA VAL A 116 1.39 -6.95 10.16
C VAL A 116 1.52 -7.30 11.62
N VAL A 117 0.37 -7.37 12.29
CA VAL A 117 0.24 -7.82 13.68
C VAL A 117 -0.38 -9.22 13.68
N SER A 118 -0.28 -9.93 14.81
CA SER A 118 -0.81 -11.29 14.94
C SER A 118 -1.31 -11.48 16.37
N ASP A 119 -2.62 -11.33 16.54
CA ASP A 119 -3.32 -11.72 17.77
C ASP A 119 -4.71 -12.28 17.42
N ARG A 120 -5.16 -13.26 18.21
CA ARG A 120 -6.48 -13.87 18.05
C ARG A 120 -7.56 -13.14 18.84
N ASP A 121 -7.20 -12.42 19.89
CA ASP A 121 -8.14 -11.59 20.64
C ASP A 121 -8.04 -10.13 20.17
N PRO A 122 -9.10 -9.58 19.56
CA PRO A 122 -9.09 -8.19 19.11
C PRO A 122 -8.77 -7.15 20.17
N LEU A 123 -8.96 -7.48 21.46
CA LEU A 123 -8.66 -6.60 22.59
C LEU A 123 -7.17 -6.30 22.75
N ASN A 124 -6.30 -7.19 22.28
CA ASN A 124 -4.85 -7.02 22.36
C ASN A 124 -4.27 -6.22 21.19
N LEU A 125 -5.09 -5.91 20.18
CA LEU A 125 -4.62 -5.27 18.96
C LEU A 125 -4.38 -3.77 19.20
N PRO A 126 -3.27 -3.18 18.71
CA PRO A 126 -2.85 -1.83 19.06
C PRO A 126 -3.58 -0.73 18.26
N TRP A 127 -4.91 -0.82 18.11
CA TRP A 127 -5.69 0.11 17.26
C TRP A 127 -5.65 1.55 17.76
N LYS A 128 -5.72 1.74 19.08
CA LYS A 128 -5.57 3.06 19.70
C LYS A 128 -4.23 3.70 19.35
N GLU A 129 -3.14 2.94 19.51
CA GLU A 129 -1.77 3.41 19.30
C GLU A 129 -1.51 3.73 17.82
N MET A 130 -2.08 2.92 16.92
CA MET A 130 -1.96 3.13 15.47
C MET A 130 -2.93 4.21 14.94
N GLY A 131 -3.86 4.69 15.77
CA GLY A 131 -4.87 5.67 15.41
C GLY A 131 -5.84 5.15 14.34
N ILE A 132 -6.27 3.90 14.45
CA ILE A 132 -7.16 3.27 13.48
C ILE A 132 -8.56 3.89 13.56
N ASP A 133 -9.06 4.37 12.43
CA ASP A 133 -10.43 4.88 12.31
C ASP A 133 -11.41 3.75 12.02
N ILE A 134 -11.06 2.87 11.07
CA ILE A 134 -11.94 1.79 10.62
C ILE A 134 -11.19 0.46 10.67
N VAL A 135 -11.83 -0.56 11.26
CA VAL A 135 -11.42 -1.95 11.08
C VAL A 135 -12.33 -2.62 10.05
N ILE A 136 -11.73 -3.26 9.06
CA ILE A 136 -12.41 -4.22 8.17
C ILE A 136 -12.33 -5.59 8.84
N GLU A 137 -13.45 -6.06 9.37
CA GLU A 137 -13.58 -7.36 10.03
C GLU A 137 -13.87 -8.45 9.00
N GLY A 138 -12.81 -9.15 8.58
CA GLY A 138 -12.82 -10.16 7.54
C GLY A 138 -12.45 -11.56 8.01
N THR A 139 -12.45 -11.82 9.33
CA THR A 139 -12.16 -13.16 9.88
C THR A 139 -13.33 -14.14 9.73
N GLY A 140 -14.56 -13.61 9.71
CA GLY A 140 -15.78 -14.42 9.80
C GLY A 140 -16.11 -14.93 11.21
N VAL A 141 -15.34 -14.53 12.23
CA VAL A 141 -15.51 -14.95 13.62
C VAL A 141 -16.32 -13.93 14.42
N PHE A 142 -15.95 -12.65 14.32
CA PHE A 142 -16.54 -11.55 15.09
C PHE A 142 -17.72 -10.93 14.33
N LEU A 143 -18.85 -11.63 14.30
CA LEU A 143 -20.01 -11.29 13.45
C LEU A 143 -21.16 -10.62 14.20
N ASP A 144 -21.03 -10.35 15.49
CA ASP A 144 -22.05 -9.69 16.32
C ASP A 144 -21.53 -8.42 16.97
N GLY A 145 -22.43 -7.63 17.56
CA GLY A 145 -22.09 -6.39 18.27
C GLY A 145 -21.01 -6.59 19.34
N PRO A 146 -21.13 -7.58 20.25
CA PRO A 146 -20.12 -7.85 21.27
C PRO A 146 -18.75 -8.25 20.71
N GLY A 147 -18.71 -9.15 19.72
CA GLY A 147 -17.48 -9.65 19.12
C GLY A 147 -16.76 -8.57 18.32
N ALA A 148 -17.46 -7.92 17.38
CA ALA A 148 -16.89 -6.83 16.58
C ALA A 148 -16.56 -5.62 17.46
N GLY A 149 -17.36 -5.36 18.50
CA GLY A 149 -17.16 -4.28 19.47
C GLY A 149 -15.84 -4.35 20.23
N LYS A 150 -15.19 -5.52 20.29
CA LYS A 150 -13.83 -5.64 20.85
C LYS A 150 -12.81 -4.76 20.11
N HIS A 151 -12.95 -4.57 18.79
CA HIS A 151 -12.08 -3.66 18.03
C HIS A 151 -12.25 -2.20 18.47
N ILE A 152 -13.47 -1.81 18.80
CA ILE A 152 -13.77 -0.47 19.32
C ILE A 152 -13.15 -0.30 20.70
N GLN A 153 -13.27 -1.32 21.56
CA GLN A 153 -12.63 -1.33 22.88
C GLN A 153 -11.10 -1.23 22.78
N ALA A 154 -10.49 -1.87 21.79
CA ALA A 154 -9.06 -1.76 21.49
C ALA A 154 -8.64 -0.40 20.86
N GLY A 155 -9.62 0.47 20.56
CA GLY A 155 -9.40 1.88 20.19
C GLY A 155 -9.72 2.24 18.74
N ALA A 156 -10.26 1.33 17.94
CA ALA A 156 -10.79 1.70 16.63
C ALA A 156 -12.08 2.54 16.77
N LYS A 157 -12.36 3.44 15.83
CA LYS A 157 -13.57 4.28 15.89
C LYS A 157 -14.81 3.59 15.31
N LYS A 158 -14.63 2.74 14.30
CA LYS A 158 -15.68 1.99 13.63
C LYS A 158 -15.19 0.62 13.17
N VAL A 159 -16.15 -0.29 12.96
CA VAL A 159 -15.91 -1.64 12.43
C VAL A 159 -16.88 -1.88 11.28
N VAL A 160 -16.38 -2.49 10.21
CA VAL A 160 -17.17 -2.95 9.06
C VAL A 160 -17.02 -4.47 8.97
N ILE A 161 -18.10 -5.19 9.23
CA ILE A 161 -18.14 -6.65 9.13
C ILE A 161 -18.36 -7.02 7.67
N THR A 162 -17.50 -7.86 7.10
CA THR A 162 -17.59 -8.25 5.67
C THR A 162 -18.43 -9.50 5.44
N ALA A 163 -19.42 -9.73 6.28
CA ALA A 163 -20.34 -10.86 6.26
C ALA A 163 -21.65 -10.45 6.94
N PRO A 164 -22.76 -11.20 6.73
CA PRO A 164 -24.01 -10.94 7.43
C PRO A 164 -23.80 -10.91 8.94
N ALA A 165 -24.16 -9.80 9.56
CA ALA A 165 -24.09 -9.64 11.00
C ALA A 165 -25.12 -10.54 11.70
N LYS A 166 -24.77 -10.97 12.91
CA LYS A 166 -25.66 -11.65 13.84
C LYS A 166 -26.21 -10.60 14.82
N GLY A 167 -27.51 -10.64 15.05
CA GLY A 167 -28.21 -9.63 15.85
C GLY A 167 -28.97 -8.64 14.98
N ASN A 168 -29.74 -7.76 15.63
CA ASN A 168 -30.62 -6.78 14.97
C ASN A 168 -30.14 -5.34 15.18
N ASP A 169 -29.00 -5.16 15.84
CA ASP A 169 -28.41 -3.88 16.26
C ASP A 169 -27.37 -3.34 15.26
N ILE A 170 -26.99 -4.15 14.27
CA ILE A 170 -26.03 -3.80 13.23
C ILE A 170 -26.78 -3.45 11.94
N PRO A 171 -26.59 -2.24 11.36
CA PRO A 171 -27.26 -1.79 10.15
C PRO A 171 -27.01 -2.62 8.89
#